data_AF-S7VXX7-F1
#
_entry.id   AF-S7VXX7-F1
#
_cell.length_a   1.000
_cell.length_b   1.000
_cell.length_c   1.000
_cell.angle_alpha   90.00
_cell.angle_beta   90.00
_cell.angle_gamma   90.00
#
_symmetry.space_group_name_H-M   'P 1'
#
loop_
_entity.id
_entity.type
_entity.pdbx_description
1 polymer ?
#
loop_
_entity_poly.entity_id
_entity_poly.type
_entity_poly.pdbx_seq_one_letter_code
_entity_poly.pdbx_strand_id
1 'polypeptide(L)'
;MLKITTIEGLSDNGDHPVQEAWKEVDVAQCGYCQAGQIMTAAAMLKKNPSPSEEEVIDGMNANLCRCGTYHRIKEAVLLASAKIK
;
A
#
# COMPACT_ATOMS: atom_id res chain seq x y z
N MET A 1 -26.31 2.74 -0.55
CA MET A 1 -25.77 1.38 -0.38
C MET A 1 -24.26 1.51 -0.19
N LEU A 2 -23.67 0.92 0.85
CA LEU A 2 -22.23 0.99 1.10
C LEU A 2 -21.50 0.16 0.02
N LYS A 3 -20.48 0.71 -0.64
CA LYS A 3 -19.60 -0.04 -1.55
C LYS A 3 -18.31 -0.39 -0.80
N ILE A 4 -18.00 -1.68 -0.69
CA ILE A 4 -16.80 -2.19 -0.01
C ILE A 4 -15.89 -2.84 -1.06
N THR A 5 -14.60 -2.54 -1.00
CA THR A 5 -13.57 -3.16 -1.84
C THR A 5 -12.56 -3.87 -0.94
N THR A 6 -12.22 -5.12 -1.28
CA THR A 6 -11.17 -5.92 -0.64
C THR A 6 -9.94 -6.01 -1.55
N ILE A 7 -8.89 -6.71 -1.11
CA ILE A 7 -7.65 -6.86 -1.88
C ILE A 7 -7.87 -7.54 -3.24
N GLU A 8 -8.79 -8.50 -3.30
CA GLU A 8 -9.18 -9.22 -4.52
C GLU A 8 -9.92 -8.31 -5.51
N GLY A 9 -10.60 -7.27 -5.01
CA GLY A 9 -11.32 -6.30 -5.83
C GLY A 9 -10.52 -5.04 -6.17
N LEU A 10 -9.23 -4.97 -5.79
CA LEU A 10 -8.40 -3.80 -6.05
C LEU A 10 -7.93 -3.75 -7.52
N SER A 11 -7.57 -4.92 -8.07
CA SER A 11 -7.27 -5.13 -9.49
C SER A 11 -7.44 -6.62 -9.79
N ASP A 12 -8.03 -6.92 -10.96
CA ASP A 12 -8.18 -8.29 -11.45
C ASP A 12 -6.83 -8.94 -11.79
N ASN A 13 -5.84 -8.14 -12.20
CA ASN A 13 -4.53 -8.61 -12.67
C ASN A 13 -3.39 -8.30 -11.69
N GLY A 14 -3.67 -7.63 -10.58
CA GLY A 14 -2.65 -7.13 -9.67
C GLY A 14 -1.76 -6.05 -10.29
N ASP A 15 -2.33 -5.23 -11.18
CA ASP A 15 -1.72 -4.11 -11.90
C ASP A 15 -2.04 -2.74 -11.28
N HIS A 16 -2.67 -2.72 -10.09
CA HIS A 16 -2.85 -1.48 -9.35
C HIS A 16 -1.45 -0.91 -8.97
N PRO A 17 -1.20 0.41 -9.09
CA PRO A 17 0.13 1.00 -8.84
C PRO A 17 0.76 0.63 -7.49
N VAL A 18 -0.06 0.47 -6.45
CA VAL A 18 0.38 -0.02 -5.13
C VAL A 18 0.82 -1.49 -5.18
N GLN A 19 0.08 -2.36 -5.87
CA GLN A 19 0.46 -3.78 -6.02
C GLN A 19 1.73 -3.93 -6.87
N GLU A 20 1.90 -3.12 -7.91
CA GLU A 20 3.12 -3.07 -8.71
C GLU A 20 4.32 -2.63 -7.86
N ALA A 21 4.20 -1.52 -7.13
CA ALA A 21 5.26 -1.06 -6.23
C ALA A 21 5.58 -2.09 -5.13
N TRP A 22 4.58 -2.80 -4.61
CA TRP A 22 4.78 -3.89 -3.64
C TRP A 22 5.66 -5.01 -4.18
N LYS A 23 5.47 -5.38 -5.46
CA LYS A 23 6.27 -6.38 -6.17
C LYS A 23 7.68 -5.86 -6.44
N GLU A 24 7.80 -4.62 -6.94
CA GLU A 24 9.08 -4.00 -7.28
C GLU A 24 10.01 -3.84 -6.07
N VAL A 25 9.47 -3.50 -4.91
CA VAL A 25 10.24 -3.28 -3.66
C VAL A 25 10.41 -4.57 -2.84
N ASP A 26 9.86 -5.70 -3.29
CA ASP A 26 9.91 -6.99 -2.58
C ASP A 26 9.43 -6.86 -1.12
N VAL A 27 8.22 -6.31 -0.92
CA VAL A 27 7.74 -5.95 0.42
C VAL A 27 7.34 -7.17 1.26
N ALA A 28 6.78 -8.20 0.61
CA ALA A 28 6.15 -9.31 1.28
C ALA A 28 7.16 -10.31 1.86
N GLN A 29 6.96 -10.71 3.12
CA GLN A 29 7.60 -11.88 3.71
C GLN A 29 6.55 -12.97 3.98
N CYS A 30 5.98 -13.03 5.20
CA CYS A 30 4.95 -14.03 5.53
C CYS A 30 3.60 -13.80 4.84
N GLY A 31 3.39 -12.65 4.19
CA GLY A 31 2.16 -12.33 3.48
C GLY A 31 0.98 -11.86 4.34
N TYR A 32 0.96 -12.17 5.64
CA TYR A 32 -0.26 -12.02 6.47
C TYR A 32 -0.81 -10.58 6.55
N CYS A 33 0.05 -9.58 6.76
CA CYS A 33 -0.40 -8.18 6.85
C CYS A 33 -0.58 -7.50 5.49
N GLN A 34 -0.18 -8.12 4.38
CA GLN A 34 0.02 -7.42 3.11
C GLN A 34 -1.29 -6.91 2.50
N ALA A 35 -2.39 -7.68 2.62
CA ALA A 35 -3.70 -7.23 2.15
C ALA A 35 -4.16 -5.94 2.85
N GLY A 36 -4.02 -5.87 4.18
CA GLY A 36 -4.37 -4.68 4.96
C GLY A 36 -3.49 -3.49 4.60
N GLN A 37 -2.17 -3.70 4.52
CA GLN A 37 -1.22 -2.66 4.12
C GLN A 37 -1.53 -2.09 2.73
N ILE A 38 -1.72 -2.94 1.73
CA ILE A 38 -2.00 -2.50 0.35
C ILE A 38 -3.32 -1.72 0.29
N MET A 39 -4.37 -2.18 0.97
CA MET A 39 -5.66 -1.49 0.97
C MET A 39 -5.60 -0.13 1.70
N THR A 40 -4.85 -0.02 2.80
CA THR A 40 -4.62 1.27 3.46
C THR A 40 -3.81 2.22 2.59
N ALA A 41 -2.73 1.75 1.96
CA ALA A 41 -1.95 2.54 1.01
C ALA A 41 -2.79 3.03 -0.18
N ALA A 42 -3.58 2.15 -0.80
CA ALA A 42 -4.46 2.53 -1.90
C ALA A 42 -5.51 3.57 -1.48
N ALA A 43 -6.12 3.41 -0.29
CA ALA A 43 -7.08 4.37 0.24
C ALA A 43 -6.43 5.72 0.60
N MET A 44 -5.21 5.70 1.14
CA MET A 44 -4.43 6.89 1.47
C MET A 44 -4.06 7.66 0.19
N LEU A 45 -3.46 6.98 -0.80
CA LEU A 45 -3.01 7.59 -2.06
C LEU A 45 -4.18 8.10 -2.92
N LYS A 46 -5.35 7.48 -2.80
CA LYS A 46 -6.58 8.02 -3.42
C LYS A 46 -6.98 9.38 -2.85
N LYS A 47 -6.68 9.65 -1.58
CA LYS A 47 -7.00 10.93 -0.90
C LYS A 47 -5.89 11.97 -1.07
N ASN A 48 -4.64 11.54 -0.95
CA ASN A 48 -3.46 12.36 -1.15
C ASN A 48 -2.51 11.62 -2.11
N PRO A 49 -2.53 11.94 -3.42
CA PRO A 49 -1.69 11.28 -4.42
C PRO A 49 -0.19 11.60 -4.29
N SER A 50 0.19 12.63 -3.53
CA SER A 50 1.59 13.07 -3.39
C SER A 50 1.94 13.32 -1.92
N PRO A 51 1.84 12.30 -1.05
CA PRO A 51 2.10 12.47 0.37
C PRO A 51 3.59 12.66 0.64
N SER A 52 3.90 13.38 1.72
CA SER A 52 5.24 13.41 2.30
C SER A 52 5.58 12.06 2.95
N GLU A 53 6.86 11.84 3.24
CA GLU A 53 7.30 10.64 3.95
C GLU A 53 6.66 10.52 5.34
N GLU A 54 6.53 11.64 6.07
CA GLU A 54 5.90 11.69 7.39
C GLU A 54 4.42 11.32 7.31
N GLU A 55 3.71 11.83 6.31
CA GLU A 55 2.31 11.47 6.06
C GLU A 55 2.14 9.97 5.76
N VAL A 56 3.10 9.35 5.07
CA VAL A 56 3.10 7.88 4.84
C VAL A 56 3.30 7.12 6.14
N ILE A 57 4.24 7.54 6.99
CA ILE A 57 4.49 6.89 8.28
C ILE A 57 3.24 6.96 9.16
N ASP A 58 2.64 8.14 9.27
CA ASP A 58 1.44 8.35 10.08
C ASP A 58 0.22 7.63 9.50
N GLY A 59 0.03 7.68 8.18
CA GLY A 59 -1.10 7.05 7.50
C GLY A 59 -1.10 5.53 7.54
N MET A 60 0.06 4.90 7.71
CA MET A 60 0.23 3.45 7.68
C MET A 60 0.38 2.82 9.07
N ASN A 61 0.39 3.62 10.16
CA ASN A 61 0.74 3.17 11.51
C ASN A 61 -0.20 2.11 12.12
N ALA A 62 -1.43 2.00 11.65
CA ALA A 62 -2.44 1.08 12.18
C ALA A 62 -2.28 -0.37 11.67
N ASN A 63 -1.51 -0.58 10.60
CA ASN A 63 -1.27 -1.90 10.05
C ASN A 63 0.06 -2.46 10.58
N LEU A 64 -0.03 -3.43 11.49
CA LEU A 64 1.14 -4.02 12.13
C LEU A 64 1.78 -5.10 11.23
N CYS A 65 3.10 -5.02 11.07
CA CYS A 65 3.93 -6.00 10.37
C CYS A 65 4.91 -6.66 11.36
N ARG A 66 4.75 -7.97 11.59
CA ARG A 66 5.66 -8.72 12.49
C ARG A 66 6.96 -9.17 11.83
N CYS A 67 7.00 -9.18 10.50
CA CYS A 67 8.20 -9.42 9.70
C CYS A 67 9.17 -8.22 9.70
N GLY A 68 8.72 -7.03 10.13
CA GLY A 68 9.58 -5.84 10.25
C GLY A 68 9.87 -5.13 8.92
N THR A 69 9.02 -5.27 7.90
CA THR A 69 9.23 -4.70 6.56
C THR A 69 8.76 -3.25 6.38
N TYR A 70 8.59 -2.48 7.46
CA TYR A 70 8.04 -1.11 7.40
C TYR A 70 8.83 -0.17 6.47
N HIS A 71 10.15 -0.31 6.40
CA HIS A 71 10.99 0.47 5.48
C HIS A 71 10.62 0.20 4.01
N ARG A 72 10.41 -1.07 3.63
CA ARG A 72 9.96 -1.49 2.29
C ARG A 72 8.52 -1.04 2.01
N ILE A 73 7.65 -1.12 3.01
CA ILE A 73 6.25 -0.62 2.90
C ILE A 73 6.26 0.87 2.57
N LYS A 74 7.01 1.67 3.33
CA LYS A 74 7.16 3.11 3.11
C LYS A 74 7.69 3.42 1.71
N GLU A 75 8.75 2.73 1.30
CA GLU A 75 9.34 2.86 -0.03
C GLU A 75 8.34 2.52 -1.15
N ALA A 76 7.58 1.43 -1.01
CA ALA A 76 6.56 1.03 -1.97
C ALA A 76 5.40 2.04 -2.07
N VAL A 77 4.97 2.66 -0.97
CA VAL A 77 3.94 3.72 -1.01
C VAL A 77 4.43 4.97 -1.75
N LEU A 78 5.67 5.40 -1.50
CA LEU A 78 6.27 6.54 -2.20
C LEU A 78 6.48 6.24 -3.70
N LEU A 79 6.89 5.02 -4.04
CA LEU A 79 7.00 4.58 -5.43
C LEU A 79 5.63 4.54 -6.13
N ALA A 80 4.60 4.03 -5.44
CA ALA A 80 3.24 4.00 -5.97
C ALA A 80 2.69 5.43 -6.21
N SER A 81 2.95 6.37 -5.30
CA SER A 81 2.63 7.80 -5.47
C SER A 81 3.19 8.36 -6.79
N ALA A 82 4.44 8.02 -7.14
CA ALA A 82 5.05 8.44 -8.39
C ALA A 82 4.39 7.83 -9.65
N LYS A 83 3.73 6.67 -9.54
CA LYS A 83 3.05 5.95 -10.63
C LYS A 83 1.58 6.35 -10.82
N ILE A 84 0.94 6.97 -9.83
CA ILE A 84 -0.49 7.34 -9.84
C ILE A 84 -0.78 8.64 -10.63
N LYS A 85 0.27 9.32 -11.14
CA LYS A 85 0.14 10.58 -11.90
C LYS A 85 -0.84 10.53 -13.07
#